data_AF-A0AAE9CYJ6-F1
#
_entry.id   AF-A0AAE9CYJ6-F1
#
_cell.length_a   1.000
_cell.length_b   1.000
_cell.length_c   1.000
_cell.angle_alpha   90.00
_cell.angle_beta   90.00
_cell.angle_gamma   90.00
#
_symmetry.space_group_name_H-M   'P 1'
#
loop_
_entity.id
_entity.type
_entity.pdbx_description
1 polymer ?
#
loop_
_entity_poly.entity_id
_entity_poly.type
_entity_poly.pdbx_seq_one_letter_code
_entity_poly.pdbx_strand_id
1 'polypeptide(L)'
;MKLLILLLLSFELCKFAPLDSCTRIESCETCVNATDGFGYKCQWCSTSNSCASEQTTVEKCHVDDWTLDKYNCPADVSNVRYDESFMRKTVLPLIAATHAPDNQQLSASLESCFDQIQVINSYEIFCDKTEITTCFAYSAYLKNQNAMVLVFRGTTTLFQLIDEGISFFLHPKIPFNVTKGVVDGYYLNAFYELWNKGIQKGVEKILEEEKDVKIWFFGHSLGGGLASIASSYVAKTYGLTGSRTKLVTFGMPRIGDIDLAEAHDELVSDSWRIEHSKDPIPALPPRTFPDDIDKGSFHHNTEIWYPHGMAHGANFEIGSRPDTTVGRSVFPFNIEDHFTYFNVYLESWYRTGCRNEPDAAPLLMRIGKL
;
A
#
# COMPACT_ATOMS: atom_id res chain seq x y z
N MET A 1 -54.47 49.64 -3.29
CA MET A 1 -53.05 49.94 -3.62
C MET A 1 -52.17 50.00 -2.37
N LYS A 2 -52.29 49.03 -1.44
CA LYS A 2 -51.40 48.88 -0.26
C LYS A 2 -51.13 47.41 0.12
N LEU A 3 -51.71 46.45 -0.59
CA LEU A 3 -51.53 45.01 -0.34
C LEU A 3 -50.53 44.33 -1.29
N LEU A 4 -50.13 45.01 -2.37
CA LEU A 4 -49.18 44.47 -3.36
C LEU A 4 -47.71 44.79 -3.02
N ILE A 5 -47.45 45.68 -2.06
CA ILE A 5 -46.10 46.13 -1.69
C ILE A 5 -45.50 45.25 -0.57
N LEU A 6 -46.32 44.58 0.25
CA LEU A 6 -45.81 43.65 1.28
C LEU A 6 -45.37 42.28 0.72
N LEU A 7 -45.83 41.88 -0.47
CA LEU A 7 -45.37 40.64 -1.13
C LEU A 7 -44.08 40.83 -1.94
N LEU A 8 -43.69 42.08 -2.21
CA LEU A 8 -42.42 42.41 -2.86
C LEU A 8 -41.29 42.69 -1.86
N LEU A 9 -41.63 42.94 -0.59
CA LEU A 9 -40.64 43.15 0.49
C LEU A 9 -40.20 41.85 1.20
N SER A 10 -40.83 40.70 0.90
CA SER A 10 -40.33 39.38 1.33
C SER A 10 -39.37 38.73 0.31
N PHE A 11 -39.15 39.35 -0.85
CA PHE A 11 -38.25 38.82 -1.90
C PHE A 11 -36.87 39.50 -1.97
N GLU A 12 -36.62 40.56 -1.20
CA GLU A 12 -35.36 41.35 -1.25
C GLU A 12 -34.39 41.06 -0.09
N LEU A 13 -34.70 40.11 0.80
CA LEU A 13 -33.78 39.64 1.86
C LEU A 13 -33.21 38.23 1.63
N CYS A 14 -33.48 37.61 0.49
CA CYS A 14 -32.82 36.36 0.09
C CYS A 14 -31.67 36.62 -0.89
N LYS A 15 -30.79 37.57 -0.55
CA LYS A 15 -29.47 37.66 -1.19
C LYS A 15 -28.60 36.54 -0.61
N PHE A 16 -28.69 35.38 -1.26
CA PHE A 16 -27.68 34.33 -1.35
C PHE A 16 -26.77 34.18 -0.12
N ALA A 17 -27.24 33.46 0.91
CA ALA A 17 -26.31 32.54 1.54
C ALA A 17 -25.91 31.53 0.45
N PRO A 18 -24.63 31.15 0.29
CA PRO A 18 -24.30 30.08 -0.64
C PRO A 18 -25.18 28.90 -0.25
N LEU A 19 -25.94 28.32 -1.18
CA LEU A 19 -26.70 27.09 -0.93
C LEU A 19 -25.80 26.01 -0.31
N ASP A 20 -24.50 26.10 -0.59
CA ASP A 20 -23.44 25.27 -0.09
C ASP A 20 -22.79 25.85 1.20
N SER A 21 -23.30 25.47 2.38
CA SER A 21 -22.68 25.80 3.66
C SER A 21 -21.35 25.08 3.90
N CYS A 22 -21.03 24.04 3.12
CA CYS A 22 -19.76 23.33 3.22
C CYS A 22 -18.57 24.23 2.87
N THR A 23 -18.76 25.20 1.96
CA THR A 23 -17.72 26.18 1.56
C THR A 23 -17.11 27.00 2.69
N ARG A 24 -17.74 27.03 3.87
CA ARG A 24 -17.24 27.74 5.06
C ARG A 24 -16.36 26.86 5.97
N ILE A 25 -16.24 25.58 5.65
CA ILE A 25 -15.48 24.62 6.44
C ILE A 25 -14.03 24.58 5.94
N GLU A 26 -13.10 24.89 6.84
CA GLU A 26 -11.67 25.01 6.53
C GLU A 26 -10.85 23.76 6.90
N SER A 27 -11.47 22.79 7.58
CA SER A 27 -10.84 21.53 7.98
C SER A 27 -11.43 20.35 7.21
N CYS A 28 -10.57 19.49 6.68
CA CYS A 28 -10.99 18.25 6.02
C CYS A 28 -11.84 17.37 6.94
N GLU A 29 -11.40 17.17 8.19
CA GLU A 29 -12.10 16.31 9.14
C GLU A 29 -13.50 16.83 9.48
N THR A 30 -13.64 18.16 9.62
CA THR A 30 -14.95 18.77 9.81
C THR A 30 -15.79 18.70 8.54
N CYS A 31 -15.16 18.83 7.37
CA CYS A 31 -15.84 18.81 6.08
C CYS A 31 -16.51 17.46 5.82
N VAL A 32 -15.76 16.36 5.88
CA VAL A 32 -16.29 15.02 5.55
C VAL A 32 -17.36 14.51 6.51
N ASN A 33 -17.45 15.10 7.70
CA ASN A 33 -18.46 14.78 8.70
C ASN A 33 -19.67 15.74 8.68
N ALA A 34 -19.69 16.71 7.77
CA ALA A 34 -20.73 17.72 7.68
C ALA A 34 -21.73 17.46 6.55
N THR A 35 -22.89 18.10 6.66
CA THR A 35 -23.87 18.21 5.59
C THR A 35 -24.19 19.68 5.32
N ASP A 36 -24.63 19.98 4.11
CA ASP A 36 -25.11 21.32 3.79
C ASP A 36 -26.51 21.60 4.37
N GLY A 37 -27.02 22.82 4.16
CA GLY A 37 -28.34 23.24 4.64
C GLY A 37 -29.52 22.44 4.07
N PHE A 38 -29.29 21.60 3.06
CA PHE A 38 -30.29 20.73 2.43
C PHE A 38 -30.09 19.25 2.79
N GLY A 39 -29.06 18.93 3.58
CA GLY A 39 -28.75 17.58 4.03
C GLY A 39 -27.84 16.79 3.08
N TYR A 40 -27.26 17.41 2.06
CA TYR A 40 -26.29 16.77 1.18
C TYR A 40 -24.92 16.66 1.86
N LYS A 41 -24.15 15.61 1.56
CA LYS A 41 -22.82 15.42 2.15
C LYS A 41 -21.85 16.49 1.66
N CYS A 42 -21.01 16.96 2.57
CA CYS A 42 -19.86 17.79 2.25
C CYS A 42 -18.66 16.90 1.85
N GLN A 43 -17.82 17.40 0.93
CA GLN A 43 -16.68 16.70 0.35
C GLN A 43 -15.45 17.62 0.36
N TRP A 44 -14.28 17.09 0.71
CA TRP A 44 -13.04 17.86 0.76
C TRP A 44 -12.23 17.70 -0.52
N CYS A 45 -11.79 18.80 -1.12
CA CYS A 45 -10.87 18.78 -2.25
C CYS A 45 -9.43 19.02 -1.78
N SER A 46 -8.56 18.02 -1.96
CA SER A 46 -7.18 18.08 -1.47
C SER A 46 -6.30 19.05 -2.27
N THR A 47 -6.57 19.23 -3.57
CA THR A 47 -5.77 20.12 -4.44
C THR A 47 -6.03 21.60 -4.18
N SER A 48 -7.26 21.97 -3.85
CA SER A 48 -7.64 23.35 -3.54
C SER A 48 -7.74 23.66 -2.05
N ASN A 49 -7.52 22.66 -1.17
CA ASN A 49 -7.72 22.77 0.28
C ASN A 49 -9.06 23.41 0.64
N SER A 50 -10.15 22.92 0.04
CA SER A 50 -11.47 23.51 0.18
C SER A 50 -12.56 22.47 0.29
N CYS A 51 -13.60 22.78 1.07
CA CYS A 51 -14.78 21.96 1.23
C CYS A 51 -15.93 22.42 0.31
N ALA A 52 -16.73 21.51 -0.22
CA ALA A 52 -17.90 21.80 -1.02
C ALA A 52 -18.99 20.73 -0.86
N SER A 53 -20.24 21.08 -1.12
CA SER A 53 -21.37 20.13 -1.18
C SER A 53 -21.25 19.24 -2.41
N GLU A 54 -21.64 17.97 -2.28
CA GLU A 54 -21.68 17.00 -3.40
C GLU A 54 -22.62 17.42 -4.54
N GLN A 55 -23.56 18.34 -4.29
CA GLN A 55 -24.46 18.90 -5.32
C GLN A 55 -23.86 20.10 -6.06
N THR A 56 -22.80 20.69 -5.52
CA THR A 56 -22.12 21.81 -6.18
C THR A 56 -21.28 21.25 -7.32
N THR A 57 -21.51 21.70 -8.56
CA THR A 57 -20.62 21.40 -9.69
C THR A 57 -19.29 22.11 -9.48
N VAL A 58 -18.38 21.47 -8.75
CA VAL A 58 -17.03 22.00 -8.57
C VAL A 58 -16.22 21.63 -9.81
N GLU A 59 -16.23 22.50 -10.83
CA GLU A 59 -15.36 22.37 -12.02
C GLU A 59 -13.84 22.33 -11.68
N LYS A 60 -13.47 22.49 -10.40
CA LYS A 60 -12.09 22.69 -9.93
C LYS A 60 -11.46 21.51 -9.20
N CYS A 61 -12.22 20.48 -8.81
CA CYS A 61 -11.65 19.32 -8.13
C CYS A 61 -11.66 18.10 -9.05
N HIS A 62 -10.48 17.50 -9.28
CA HIS A 62 -10.42 16.25 -9.99
C HIS A 62 -11.12 15.15 -9.19
N VAL A 63 -11.76 14.18 -9.86
CA VAL A 63 -12.51 13.11 -9.18
C VAL A 63 -11.67 12.35 -8.15
N ASP A 64 -10.37 12.19 -8.44
CA ASP A 64 -9.44 11.47 -7.57
C ASP A 64 -8.98 12.29 -6.34
N ASP A 65 -9.12 13.62 -6.40
CA ASP A 65 -8.71 14.55 -5.34
C ASP A 65 -9.77 14.74 -4.24
N TRP A 66 -10.97 14.20 -4.48
CA TRP A 66 -12.03 14.17 -3.48
C TRP A 66 -11.69 13.23 -2.34
N THR A 67 -11.82 13.77 -1.13
CA THR A 67 -11.77 13.05 0.14
C THR A 67 -13.19 13.03 0.71
N LEU A 68 -13.74 11.82 0.85
CA LEU A 68 -15.10 11.59 1.37
C LEU A 68 -15.13 10.98 2.77
N ASP A 69 -13.97 10.51 3.25
CA ASP A 69 -13.81 9.94 4.58
C ASP A 69 -12.63 10.62 5.31
N LYS A 70 -12.77 10.75 6.64
CA LYS A 70 -11.78 11.39 7.52
C LYS A 70 -10.41 10.71 7.47
N TYR A 71 -10.36 9.40 7.25
CA TYR A 71 -9.13 8.61 7.21
C TYR A 71 -8.23 9.06 6.06
N ASN A 72 -8.82 9.57 4.97
CA ASN A 72 -8.09 10.08 3.82
C ASN A 72 -7.91 11.60 3.83
N CYS A 73 -8.13 12.25 4.97
CA CYS A 73 -7.77 13.65 5.13
C CYS A 73 -6.25 13.83 5.13
N PRO A 74 -5.72 14.91 4.53
CA PRO A 74 -4.29 15.21 4.57
C PRO A 74 -3.77 15.31 6.01
N ALA A 75 -2.73 14.54 6.32
CA ALA A 75 -1.98 14.57 7.56
C ALA A 75 -0.68 15.38 7.41
N ASP A 76 -0.20 15.93 8.52
CA ASP A 76 1.11 16.59 8.57
C ASP A 76 2.24 15.56 8.57
N VAL A 77 2.97 15.50 7.47
CA VAL A 77 4.10 14.57 7.26
C VAL A 77 5.46 15.19 7.55
N SER A 78 5.52 16.44 8.04
CA SER A 78 6.79 17.16 8.27
C SER A 78 7.74 16.46 9.26
N ASN A 79 7.18 15.69 10.18
CA ASN A 79 7.92 14.93 11.20
C ASN A 79 8.14 13.45 10.84
N VAL A 80 7.61 12.97 9.71
CA VAL A 80 7.77 11.59 9.28
C VAL A 80 9.23 11.36 8.88
N ARG A 81 9.84 10.33 9.48
CA ARG A 81 11.26 9.98 9.25
C ARG A 81 11.35 8.69 8.48
N TYR A 82 11.63 8.81 7.19
CA TYR A 82 11.88 7.69 6.28
C TYR A 82 13.37 7.34 6.26
N ASP A 83 13.70 6.08 6.53
CA ASP A 83 15.08 5.55 6.50
C ASP A 83 15.35 4.83 5.17
N GLU A 84 15.80 5.60 4.16
CA GLU A 84 16.17 5.05 2.86
C GLU A 84 17.31 4.02 2.94
N SER A 85 18.24 4.18 3.90
CA SER A 85 19.35 3.23 4.08
C SER A 85 18.82 1.87 4.54
N PHE A 86 17.85 1.85 5.45
CA PHE A 86 17.15 0.62 5.83
C PHE A 86 16.43 -0.02 4.64
N MET A 87 15.76 0.78 3.80
CA MET A 87 15.07 0.26 2.61
C MET A 87 16.05 -0.38 1.62
N ARG A 88 17.19 0.29 1.34
CA ARG A 88 18.19 -0.21 0.39
C ARG A 88 18.98 -1.41 0.92
N LYS A 89 19.41 -1.37 2.19
CA LYS A 89 20.36 -2.35 2.74
C LYS A 89 19.71 -3.51 3.49
N THR A 90 18.44 -3.38 3.88
CA THR A 90 17.72 -4.45 4.59
C THR A 90 16.51 -4.92 3.81
N VAL A 91 15.56 -4.03 3.49
CA VAL A 91 14.29 -4.45 2.88
C VAL A 91 14.49 -4.97 1.46
N LEU A 92 15.22 -4.24 0.62
CA LEU A 92 15.44 -4.59 -0.78
C LEU A 92 16.09 -5.99 -0.94
N PRO A 93 17.21 -6.33 -0.27
CA PRO A 93 17.78 -7.67 -0.34
C PRO A 93 16.80 -8.76 0.09
N LEU A 94 16.03 -8.54 1.16
CA LEU A 94 15.07 -9.52 1.65
C LEU A 94 13.94 -9.76 0.65
N ILE A 95 13.33 -8.70 0.13
CA ILE A 95 12.29 -8.80 -0.90
C ILE A 95 12.84 -9.46 -2.17
N ALA A 96 13.99 -8.99 -2.67
CA ALA A 96 14.56 -9.47 -3.93
C ALA A 96 14.99 -10.94 -3.86
N ALA A 97 15.45 -11.42 -2.69
CA ALA A 97 15.82 -12.81 -2.47
C ALA A 97 14.65 -13.78 -2.68
N THR A 98 13.39 -13.32 -2.57
CA THR A 98 12.23 -14.17 -2.81
C THR A 98 12.14 -14.72 -4.24
N HIS A 99 12.83 -14.10 -5.20
CA HIS A 99 12.91 -14.57 -6.58
C HIS A 99 13.97 -15.67 -6.80
N ALA A 100 14.71 -16.06 -5.75
CA ALA A 100 15.60 -17.22 -5.83
C ALA A 100 14.79 -18.49 -6.16
N PRO A 101 15.27 -19.33 -7.10
CA PRO A 101 14.50 -20.48 -7.57
C PRO A 101 14.55 -21.67 -6.60
N ASP A 102 15.43 -21.65 -5.61
CA ASP A 102 15.61 -22.72 -4.63
C ASP A 102 16.21 -22.18 -3.32
N ASN A 103 16.17 -23.00 -2.27
CA ASN A 103 16.67 -22.63 -0.94
C ASN A 103 18.18 -22.41 -0.89
N GLN A 104 18.94 -23.05 -1.77
CA GLN A 104 20.39 -22.88 -1.79
C GLN A 104 20.75 -21.46 -2.28
N GLN A 105 20.10 -20.99 -3.35
CA GLN A 105 20.29 -19.65 -3.88
C GLN A 105 19.65 -18.57 -2.99
N LEU A 106 18.52 -18.88 -2.35
CA LEU A 106 17.91 -18.02 -1.33
C LEU A 106 18.90 -17.75 -0.19
N SER A 107 19.41 -18.80 0.45
CA SER A 107 20.36 -18.64 1.57
C SER A 107 21.65 -17.98 1.11
N ALA A 108 22.24 -18.41 -0.02
CA ALA A 108 23.51 -17.87 -0.49
C ALA A 108 23.45 -16.37 -0.86
N SER A 109 22.31 -15.90 -1.40
CA SER A 109 22.10 -14.49 -1.71
C SER A 109 21.90 -13.65 -0.45
N LEU A 110 21.15 -14.14 0.53
CA LEU A 110 20.94 -13.48 1.82
C LEU A 110 22.21 -13.41 2.67
N GLU A 111 22.95 -14.50 2.78
CA GLU A 111 24.24 -14.57 3.50
C GLU A 111 25.30 -13.66 2.90
N SER A 112 25.15 -13.25 1.63
CA SER A 112 26.03 -12.24 1.03
C SER A 112 25.78 -10.82 1.53
N CYS A 113 24.65 -10.57 2.20
CA CYS A 113 24.20 -9.26 2.67
C CYS A 113 24.17 -9.14 4.20
N PHE A 114 23.97 -10.26 4.90
CA PHE A 114 23.71 -10.27 6.33
C PHE A 114 24.62 -11.27 7.06
N ASP A 115 25.43 -10.78 7.99
CA ASP A 115 26.38 -11.62 8.75
C ASP A 115 25.70 -12.65 9.67
N GLN A 116 24.49 -12.36 10.16
CA GLN A 116 23.76 -13.19 11.12
C GLN A 116 22.28 -13.34 10.76
N ILE A 117 22.01 -13.77 9.52
CA ILE A 117 20.68 -14.21 9.10
C ILE A 117 20.56 -15.73 9.17
N GLN A 118 19.45 -16.21 9.69
CA GLN A 118 19.11 -17.64 9.68
C GLN A 118 17.77 -17.82 8.96
N VAL A 119 17.78 -18.45 7.78
CA VAL A 119 16.55 -18.85 7.10
C VAL A 119 15.90 -19.99 7.91
N ILE A 120 14.65 -19.82 8.31
CA ILE A 120 13.92 -20.77 9.16
C ILE A 120 13.14 -21.75 8.29
N ASN A 121 12.31 -21.22 7.39
CA ASN A 121 11.51 -22.02 6.46
C ASN A 121 11.15 -21.21 5.22
N SER A 122 10.78 -21.92 4.16
CA SER A 122 10.27 -21.34 2.92
C SER A 122 9.22 -22.27 2.34
N TYR A 123 8.21 -21.68 1.71
CA TYR A 123 7.07 -22.40 1.17
C TYR A 123 6.63 -21.77 -0.14
N GLU A 124 6.44 -22.62 -1.15
CA GLU A 124 5.72 -22.26 -2.37
C GLU A 124 4.37 -23.00 -2.38
N ILE A 125 3.32 -22.29 -2.75
CA ILE A 125 1.97 -22.81 -2.96
C ILE A 125 1.45 -22.32 -4.32
N PHE A 126 0.36 -22.89 -4.79
CA PHE A 126 -0.46 -22.21 -5.78
C PHE A 126 -1.29 -21.13 -5.09
N CYS A 127 -1.35 -19.92 -5.66
CA CYS A 127 -2.09 -18.82 -5.04
C CYS A 127 -3.61 -19.05 -5.06
N ASP A 128 -4.09 -19.86 -6.00
CA ASP A 128 -5.50 -20.20 -6.16
C ASP A 128 -5.68 -21.63 -6.70
N LYS A 129 -6.95 -22.01 -6.85
CA LYS A 129 -7.37 -23.34 -7.33
C LYS A 129 -7.12 -23.57 -8.83
N THR A 130 -6.74 -22.54 -9.59
CA THR A 130 -6.43 -22.70 -11.02
C THR A 130 -5.06 -23.35 -11.20
N GLU A 131 -4.20 -23.27 -10.17
CA GLU A 131 -2.84 -23.81 -10.16
C GLU A 131 -1.94 -23.21 -11.25
N ILE A 132 -2.29 -22.02 -11.75
CA ILE A 132 -1.52 -21.29 -12.78
C ILE A 132 -0.44 -20.42 -12.14
N THR A 133 -0.73 -19.83 -10.98
CA THR A 133 0.12 -18.85 -10.31
C THR A 133 0.65 -19.39 -8.99
N THR A 134 1.93 -19.15 -8.69
CA THR A 134 2.52 -19.54 -7.40
C THR A 134 2.76 -18.35 -6.50
N CYS A 135 2.51 -18.59 -5.21
CA CYS A 135 2.77 -17.66 -4.13
C CYS A 135 3.89 -18.26 -3.28
N PHE A 136 4.87 -17.45 -2.92
CA PHE A 136 6.01 -17.90 -2.16
C PHE A 136 6.18 -17.04 -0.91
N ALA A 137 6.58 -17.66 0.19
CA ALA A 137 7.03 -16.94 1.36
C ALA A 137 8.18 -17.66 2.03
N TYR A 138 9.06 -16.90 2.67
CA TYR A 138 10.03 -17.44 3.59
C TYR A 138 10.03 -16.66 4.90
N SER A 139 10.54 -17.31 5.94
CA SER A 139 10.87 -16.64 7.19
C SER A 139 12.34 -16.77 7.53
N ALA A 140 12.90 -15.74 8.12
CA ALA A 140 14.28 -15.73 8.58
C ALA A 140 14.42 -14.92 9.88
N TYR A 141 15.44 -15.23 10.67
CA TYR A 141 15.77 -14.48 11.88
C TYR A 141 17.02 -13.64 11.64
N LEU A 142 16.88 -12.32 11.80
CA LEU A 142 17.94 -11.33 11.79
C LEU A 142 18.41 -11.10 13.23
N LYS A 143 19.46 -11.81 13.64
CA LYS A 143 19.89 -11.85 15.04
C LYS A 143 20.36 -10.49 15.57
N ASN A 144 21.08 -9.72 14.75
CA ASN A 144 21.57 -8.39 15.13
C ASN A 144 20.43 -7.40 15.43
N GLN A 145 19.27 -7.58 14.79
CA GLN A 145 18.11 -6.71 14.93
C GLN A 145 17.09 -7.23 15.96
N ASN A 146 17.30 -8.46 16.46
CA ASN A 146 16.31 -9.26 17.17
C ASN A 146 14.94 -9.21 16.45
N ALA A 147 14.95 -9.59 15.17
CA ALA A 147 13.78 -9.50 14.31
C ALA A 147 13.61 -10.76 13.46
N MET A 148 12.45 -11.41 13.55
CA MET A 148 12.01 -12.37 12.55
C MET A 148 11.39 -11.61 11.38
N VAL A 149 11.78 -11.94 10.16
CA VAL A 149 11.19 -11.39 8.93
C VAL A 149 10.30 -12.45 8.29
N LEU A 150 9.11 -12.05 7.86
CA LEU A 150 8.23 -12.82 6.98
C LEU A 150 8.19 -12.09 5.64
N VAL A 151 8.68 -12.75 4.59
CA VAL A 151 8.86 -12.11 3.29
C VAL A 151 8.08 -12.86 2.24
N PHE A 152 7.27 -12.14 1.48
CA PHE A 152 6.29 -12.69 0.54
C PHE A 152 6.61 -12.27 -0.89
N ARG A 153 6.60 -13.23 -1.80
CA ARG A 153 6.63 -13.02 -3.25
C ARG A 153 5.23 -13.17 -3.81
N GLY A 154 4.92 -12.28 -4.74
CA GLY A 154 3.81 -12.46 -5.66
C GLY A 154 4.03 -13.54 -6.71
N THR A 155 3.14 -13.53 -7.70
CA THR A 155 3.27 -14.35 -8.91
C THR A 155 4.36 -13.81 -9.83
N THR A 156 5.16 -14.71 -10.42
CA THR A 156 6.17 -14.38 -11.44
C THR A 156 5.56 -14.18 -12.83
N THR A 157 4.27 -14.48 -13.01
CA THR A 157 3.53 -14.30 -14.28
C THR A 157 2.68 -13.03 -14.29
N LEU A 158 2.86 -12.15 -13.30
CA LEU A 158 1.98 -11.00 -13.08
C LEU A 158 1.86 -10.10 -14.31
N PHE A 159 2.94 -9.96 -15.08
CA PHE A 159 2.93 -9.22 -16.34
C PHE A 159 1.84 -9.71 -17.30
N GLN A 160 1.74 -11.04 -17.50
CA GLN A 160 0.72 -11.62 -18.38
C GLN A 160 -0.68 -11.34 -17.84
N LEU A 161 -0.87 -11.45 -16.52
CA LEU A 161 -2.17 -11.23 -15.88
C LEU A 161 -2.61 -9.75 -15.92
N ILE A 162 -1.68 -8.80 -15.80
CA ILE A 162 -1.96 -7.37 -15.92
C ILE A 162 -2.26 -6.99 -17.38
N ASP A 163 -1.48 -7.51 -18.33
CA ASP A 163 -1.67 -7.27 -19.76
C ASP A 163 -3.01 -7.87 -20.25
N GLU A 164 -3.42 -9.00 -19.66
CA GLU A 164 -4.72 -9.64 -19.91
C GLU A 164 -5.89 -8.88 -19.24
N GLY A 165 -5.67 -8.12 -18.15
CA GLY A 165 -6.61 -7.07 -17.70
C GLY A 165 -6.73 -6.81 -16.20
N ILE A 166 -7.46 -5.74 -15.84
CA ILE A 166 -7.74 -5.30 -14.46
C ILE A 166 -8.55 -6.33 -13.65
N SER A 167 -9.20 -7.30 -14.30
CA SER A 167 -10.05 -8.32 -13.66
C SER A 167 -9.32 -9.15 -12.60
N PHE A 168 -8.00 -9.35 -12.72
CA PHE A 168 -7.17 -9.98 -11.70
C PHE A 168 -7.25 -9.27 -10.34
N PHE A 169 -7.55 -7.97 -10.31
CA PHE A 169 -7.66 -7.19 -9.09
C PHE A 169 -9.12 -7.03 -8.60
N LEU A 170 -10.08 -7.70 -9.25
CA LEU A 170 -11.51 -7.57 -9.00
C LEU A 170 -12.13 -8.87 -8.46
N HIS A 171 -11.37 -9.66 -7.71
CA HIS A 171 -11.93 -10.84 -7.05
C HIS A 171 -12.96 -10.42 -5.98
N PRO A 172 -13.88 -11.33 -5.61
CA PRO A 172 -14.80 -11.08 -4.52
C PRO A 172 -14.06 -10.74 -3.22
N LYS A 173 -14.44 -9.63 -2.62
CA LYS A 173 -14.00 -9.27 -1.27
C LYS A 173 -14.77 -10.09 -0.24
N ILE A 174 -14.08 -10.55 0.80
CA ILE A 174 -14.64 -11.37 1.88
C ILE A 174 -14.27 -10.78 3.25
N PRO A 175 -15.10 -10.98 4.29
CA PRO A 175 -14.80 -10.46 5.63
C PRO A 175 -13.47 -10.97 6.17
N PHE A 176 -12.66 -10.06 6.70
CA PHE A 176 -11.43 -10.42 7.40
C PHE A 176 -11.66 -10.36 8.91
N ASN A 177 -11.71 -11.52 9.56
CA ASN A 177 -12.05 -11.70 10.99
C ASN A 177 -11.18 -10.92 11.99
N VAL A 178 -10.04 -10.38 11.56
CA VAL A 178 -9.14 -9.54 12.36
C VAL A 178 -9.61 -8.07 12.42
N THR A 179 -10.40 -7.65 11.44
CA THR A 179 -10.88 -6.27 11.25
C THR A 179 -12.40 -6.26 11.09
N LYS A 180 -13.00 -5.07 10.93
CA LYS A 180 -14.43 -4.95 10.58
C LYS A 180 -14.66 -4.96 9.06
N GLY A 181 -13.58 -4.81 8.29
CA GLY A 181 -13.62 -4.66 6.86
C GLY A 181 -13.54 -5.96 6.08
N VAL A 182 -13.44 -5.80 4.77
CA VAL A 182 -13.28 -6.87 3.80
C VAL A 182 -11.93 -6.79 3.08
N VAL A 183 -11.45 -7.95 2.65
CA VAL A 183 -10.21 -8.12 1.91
C VAL A 183 -10.50 -8.96 0.67
N ASP A 184 -9.74 -8.75 -0.39
CA ASP A 184 -9.79 -9.57 -1.60
C ASP A 184 -9.51 -11.04 -1.23
N GLY A 185 -10.46 -11.91 -1.58
CA GLY A 185 -10.43 -13.32 -1.18
C GLY A 185 -9.26 -14.10 -1.78
N TYR A 186 -8.71 -13.68 -2.92
CA TYR A 186 -7.53 -14.30 -3.50
C TYR A 186 -6.32 -14.14 -2.56
N TYR A 187 -6.09 -12.92 -2.07
CA TYR A 187 -4.98 -12.63 -1.15
C TYR A 187 -5.19 -13.32 0.20
N LEU A 188 -6.39 -13.28 0.75
CA LEU A 188 -6.66 -13.85 2.07
C LEU A 188 -6.50 -15.38 2.08
N ASN A 189 -6.97 -16.06 1.04
CA ASN A 189 -6.82 -17.51 0.92
C ASN A 189 -5.35 -17.91 0.77
N ALA A 190 -4.60 -17.24 -0.13
CA ALA A 190 -3.18 -17.50 -0.33
C ALA A 190 -2.36 -17.26 0.96
N PHE A 191 -2.69 -16.19 1.70
CA PHE A 191 -2.09 -15.95 3.02
C PHE A 191 -2.34 -17.12 3.98
N TYR A 192 -3.59 -17.55 4.15
CA TYR A 192 -3.90 -18.64 5.08
C TYR A 192 -3.26 -19.97 4.68
N GLU A 193 -3.15 -20.25 3.38
CA GLU A 193 -2.44 -21.44 2.90
C GLU A 193 -0.95 -21.39 3.27
N LEU A 194 -0.26 -20.27 3.00
CA LEU A 194 1.15 -20.09 3.40
C LEU A 194 1.32 -20.15 4.92
N TRP A 195 0.43 -19.48 5.66
CA TRP A 195 0.42 -19.43 7.12
C TRP A 195 0.35 -20.84 7.73
N ASN A 196 -0.66 -21.61 7.32
CA ASN A 196 -0.93 -22.96 7.83
C ASN A 196 0.10 -23.99 7.37
N LYS A 197 0.79 -23.75 6.24
CA LYS A 197 1.83 -24.67 5.72
C LYS A 197 3.06 -24.74 6.62
N GLY A 198 3.32 -23.70 7.40
CA GLY A 198 4.32 -23.76 8.47
C GLY A 198 4.91 -22.43 8.91
N ILE A 199 4.55 -21.30 8.26
CA ILE A 199 4.96 -19.97 8.74
C ILE A 199 4.47 -19.76 10.18
N GLN A 200 3.23 -20.16 10.51
CA GLN A 200 2.67 -20.07 11.86
C GLN A 200 3.61 -20.66 12.92
N LYS A 201 4.07 -21.90 12.71
CA LYS A 201 4.92 -22.61 13.67
C LYS A 201 6.25 -21.90 13.89
N GLY A 202 6.80 -21.28 12.85
CA GLY A 202 8.02 -20.48 12.96
C GLY A 202 7.82 -19.24 13.83
N VAL A 203 6.70 -18.53 13.63
CA VAL A 203 6.35 -17.34 14.41
C VAL A 203 6.10 -17.69 15.88
N GLU A 204 5.31 -18.74 16.15
CA GLU A 204 5.04 -19.17 17.52
C GLU A 204 6.34 -19.57 18.25
N LYS A 205 7.19 -20.34 17.58
CA LYS A 205 8.47 -20.77 18.13
C LYS A 205 9.39 -19.58 18.47
N ILE A 206 9.56 -18.61 17.56
CA ILE A 206 10.45 -17.48 17.84
C ILE A 206 9.91 -16.59 18.97
N LEU A 207 8.58 -16.42 19.06
CA LEU A 207 7.94 -15.64 20.11
C LEU A 207 8.11 -16.29 21.50
N GLU A 208 8.22 -17.62 21.55
CA GLU A 208 8.52 -18.37 22.77
C GLU A 208 10.02 -18.31 23.15
N GLU A 209 10.91 -18.41 22.16
CA GLU A 209 12.36 -18.54 22.39
C GLU A 209 13.07 -17.19 22.59
N GLU A 210 12.64 -16.14 21.88
CA GLU A 210 13.36 -14.87 21.81
C GLU A 210 12.56 -13.75 22.49
N LYS A 211 13.10 -13.26 23.61
CA LYS A 211 12.48 -12.16 24.35
C LYS A 211 12.49 -10.88 23.51
N ASP A 212 11.36 -10.18 23.51
CA ASP A 212 11.18 -8.89 22.84
C ASP A 212 11.42 -8.91 21.32
N VAL A 213 11.38 -10.09 20.69
CA VAL A 213 11.61 -10.26 19.24
C VAL A 213 10.60 -9.50 18.39
N LYS A 214 11.09 -8.78 17.40
CA LYS A 214 10.23 -8.07 16.44
C LYS A 214 9.78 -9.02 15.33
N ILE A 215 8.60 -8.80 14.78
CA ILE A 215 8.15 -9.49 13.57
C ILE A 215 7.98 -8.45 12.47
N TRP A 216 8.78 -8.55 11.42
CA TRP A 216 8.75 -7.65 10.28
C TRP A 216 8.18 -8.36 9.06
N PHE A 217 7.41 -7.62 8.26
CA PHE A 217 6.67 -8.15 7.13
C PHE A 217 7.11 -7.39 5.89
N PHE A 218 7.58 -8.10 4.88
CA PHE A 218 8.07 -7.49 3.64
C PHE A 218 7.45 -8.17 2.43
N GLY A 219 7.21 -7.40 1.37
CA GLY A 219 6.69 -8.00 0.14
C GLY A 219 6.69 -7.05 -1.04
N HIS A 220 6.80 -7.62 -2.23
CA HIS A 220 6.68 -6.90 -3.49
C HIS A 220 5.41 -7.31 -4.22
N SER A 221 4.75 -6.36 -4.85
CA SER A 221 3.58 -6.60 -5.70
C SER A 221 2.45 -7.32 -4.95
N LEU A 222 1.92 -8.42 -5.50
CA LEU A 222 0.99 -9.33 -4.82
C LEU A 222 1.51 -9.74 -3.43
N GLY A 223 2.82 -9.99 -3.30
CA GLY A 223 3.46 -10.28 -2.02
C GLY A 223 3.38 -9.13 -1.02
N GLY A 224 3.32 -7.88 -1.46
CA GLY A 224 3.06 -6.72 -0.60
C GLY A 224 1.67 -6.80 0.03
N GLY A 225 0.66 -7.19 -0.75
CA GLY A 225 -0.69 -7.45 -0.24
C GLY A 225 -0.73 -8.58 0.80
N LEU A 226 -0.03 -9.70 0.52
CA LEU A 226 0.10 -10.81 1.46
C LEU A 226 0.81 -10.39 2.76
N ALA A 227 1.87 -9.59 2.65
CA ALA A 227 2.60 -9.05 3.80
C ALA A 227 1.71 -8.13 4.65
N SER A 228 0.87 -7.30 4.02
CA SER A 228 -0.10 -6.46 4.71
C SER A 228 -1.10 -7.29 5.52
N ILE A 229 -1.73 -8.30 4.91
CA ILE A 229 -2.64 -9.22 5.61
C ILE A 229 -1.93 -9.93 6.77
N ALA A 230 -0.74 -10.49 6.50
CA ALA A 230 0.04 -11.20 7.50
C ALA A 230 0.38 -10.31 8.70
N SER A 231 0.75 -9.06 8.45
CA SER A 231 1.12 -8.11 9.50
C SER A 231 -0.05 -7.79 10.43
N SER A 232 -1.23 -7.47 9.89
CA SER A 232 -2.43 -7.23 10.68
C SER A 232 -2.88 -8.49 11.44
N TYR A 233 -2.85 -9.65 10.77
CA TYR A 233 -3.22 -10.93 11.38
C TYR A 233 -2.33 -11.25 12.58
N VAL A 234 -1.01 -11.25 12.39
CA VAL A 234 -0.04 -11.61 13.41
C VAL A 234 -0.04 -10.58 14.55
N ALA A 235 -0.09 -9.29 14.24
CA ALA A 235 -0.16 -8.23 15.26
C ALA A 235 -1.38 -8.43 16.16
N LYS A 236 -2.57 -8.65 15.57
CA LYS A 236 -3.80 -8.88 16.33
C LYS A 236 -3.75 -10.19 17.13
N THR A 237 -3.33 -11.27 16.49
CA THR A 237 -3.39 -12.63 17.05
C THR A 237 -2.47 -12.80 18.25
N TYR A 238 -1.28 -12.22 18.18
CA TYR A 238 -0.25 -12.34 19.22
C TYR A 238 -0.11 -11.07 20.08
N GLY A 239 -1.01 -10.08 19.91
CA GLY A 239 -1.00 -8.84 20.69
C GLY A 239 0.28 -8.03 20.54
N LEU A 240 0.92 -8.07 19.37
CA LEU A 240 2.13 -7.30 19.09
C LEU A 240 1.74 -5.85 18.79
N THR A 241 2.41 -4.90 19.45
CA THR A 241 2.09 -3.47 19.34
C THR A 241 3.34 -2.62 19.17
N GLY A 242 3.15 -1.41 18.64
CA GLY A 242 4.20 -0.42 18.47
C GLY A 242 5.38 -0.95 17.67
N SER A 243 6.60 -0.76 18.19
CA SER A 243 7.85 -1.15 17.50
C SER A 243 8.10 -2.65 17.39
N ARG A 244 7.18 -3.51 17.86
CA ARG A 244 7.29 -4.98 17.72
C ARG A 244 6.91 -5.45 16.33
N THR A 245 6.20 -4.65 15.55
CA THR A 245 5.80 -4.95 14.17
C THR A 245 6.30 -3.88 13.22
N LYS A 246 6.55 -4.27 11.96
CA LYS A 246 6.89 -3.34 10.87
C LYS A 246 6.46 -3.94 9.55
N LEU A 247 5.82 -3.18 8.69
CA LEU A 247 5.53 -3.57 7.31
C LEU A 247 6.31 -2.67 6.35
N VAL A 248 6.96 -3.25 5.36
CA VAL A 248 7.43 -2.50 4.19
C VAL A 248 7.06 -3.24 2.91
N THR A 249 6.39 -2.56 1.99
CA THR A 249 6.00 -3.13 0.70
C THR A 249 6.49 -2.31 -0.47
N PHE A 250 6.81 -3.00 -1.58
CA PHE A 250 7.20 -2.39 -2.85
C PHE A 250 6.09 -2.61 -3.88
N GLY A 251 5.53 -1.54 -4.45
CA GLY A 251 4.55 -1.66 -5.54
C GLY A 251 3.28 -2.42 -5.15
N MET A 252 2.83 -2.31 -3.90
CA MET A 252 1.69 -3.07 -3.38
C MET A 252 0.38 -2.57 -4.00
N PRO A 253 -0.52 -3.45 -4.50
CA PRO A 253 -1.87 -3.09 -4.93
C PRO A 253 -2.81 -2.86 -3.72
N ARG A 254 -3.98 -2.26 -3.95
CA ARG A 254 -5.04 -2.21 -2.92
C ARG A 254 -5.62 -3.59 -2.72
N ILE A 255 -5.89 -3.96 -1.47
CA ILE A 255 -6.32 -5.32 -1.12
C ILE A 255 -7.65 -5.40 -0.38
N GLY A 256 -8.21 -4.29 0.10
CA GLY A 256 -9.46 -4.32 0.86
C GLY A 256 -10.05 -2.93 1.02
N ASP A 257 -11.08 -2.81 1.84
CA ASP A 257 -11.81 -1.57 2.08
C ASP A 257 -11.11 -0.63 3.07
N ILE A 258 -11.75 0.51 3.35
CA ILE A 258 -11.25 1.52 4.29
C ILE A 258 -11.19 1.00 5.72
N ASP A 259 -12.15 0.15 6.13
CA ASP A 259 -12.17 -0.49 7.46
C ASP A 259 -10.95 -1.40 7.66
N LEU A 260 -10.48 -2.10 6.61
CA LEU A 260 -9.22 -2.84 6.65
C LEU A 260 -8.02 -1.90 6.78
N ALA A 261 -7.99 -0.80 6.03
CA ALA A 261 -6.89 0.15 6.03
C ALA A 261 -6.72 0.87 7.38
N GLU A 262 -7.82 1.36 7.95
CA GLU A 262 -7.86 1.96 9.29
C GLU A 262 -7.37 0.97 10.35
N ALA A 263 -7.93 -0.25 10.36
CA ALA A 263 -7.54 -1.27 11.33
C ALA A 263 -6.07 -1.71 11.15
N HIS A 264 -5.55 -1.70 9.93
CA HIS A 264 -4.14 -1.97 9.67
C HIS A 264 -3.25 -0.92 10.34
N ASP A 265 -3.52 0.37 10.14
CA ASP A 265 -2.72 1.45 10.71
C ASP A 265 -2.73 1.46 12.25
N GLU A 266 -3.86 1.06 12.86
CA GLU A 266 -3.96 0.89 14.31
C GLU A 266 -3.08 -0.28 14.82
N LEU A 267 -3.06 -1.39 14.09
CA LEU A 267 -2.34 -2.61 14.48
C LEU A 267 -0.84 -2.54 14.17
N VAL A 268 -0.46 -1.90 13.06
CA VAL A 268 0.89 -1.86 12.52
C VAL A 268 1.18 -0.43 12.07
N SER A 269 1.51 0.43 13.03
CA SER A 269 1.76 1.86 12.75
C SER A 269 3.11 2.13 12.06
N ASP A 270 4.06 1.20 12.14
CA ASP A 270 5.35 1.28 11.44
C ASP A 270 5.25 0.61 10.06
N SER A 271 4.42 1.19 9.19
CA SER A 271 4.06 0.67 7.86
C SER A 271 4.43 1.64 6.75
N TRP A 272 5.14 1.13 5.73
CA TRP A 272 5.65 1.92 4.61
C TRP A 272 5.37 1.25 3.28
N ARG A 273 4.78 1.97 2.34
CA ARG A 273 4.64 1.54 0.95
C ARG A 273 5.60 2.35 0.09
N ILE A 274 6.48 1.69 -0.61
CA ILE A 274 7.47 2.31 -1.48
C ILE A 274 6.99 2.15 -2.92
N GLU A 275 6.85 3.27 -3.62
CA GLU A 275 6.30 3.34 -4.97
C GLU A 275 7.32 3.96 -5.92
N HIS A 276 7.51 3.32 -7.07
CA HIS A 276 8.52 3.73 -8.05
C HIS A 276 7.86 4.37 -9.27
N SER A 277 8.14 5.65 -9.49
CA SER A 277 7.89 6.37 -10.75
C SER A 277 6.47 6.16 -11.26
N LYS A 278 6.27 5.36 -12.32
CA LYS A 278 4.98 5.14 -12.99
C LYS A 278 4.50 3.70 -12.90
N ASP A 279 4.88 3.00 -11.82
CA ASP A 279 4.39 1.67 -11.49
C ASP A 279 2.84 1.68 -11.44
N PRO A 280 2.15 0.91 -12.31
CA PRO A 280 0.69 0.90 -12.35
C PRO A 280 0.04 0.12 -11.20
N ILE A 281 0.79 -0.74 -10.48
CA ILE A 281 0.21 -1.72 -9.55
C ILE A 281 -0.39 -1.08 -8.30
N PRO A 282 0.24 -0.07 -7.66
CA PRO A 282 -0.38 0.63 -6.53
C PRO A 282 -1.71 1.31 -6.87
N ALA A 283 -1.94 1.64 -8.14
CA ALA A 283 -3.19 2.23 -8.60
C ALA A 283 -4.32 1.20 -8.78
N LEU A 284 -4.05 -0.10 -8.67
CA LEU A 284 -5.01 -1.19 -8.89
C LEU A 284 -5.42 -1.91 -7.59
N PRO A 285 -6.65 -2.45 -7.54
CA PRO A 285 -7.77 -2.04 -8.38
C PRO A 285 -8.10 -0.55 -8.15
N PRO A 286 -8.69 0.13 -9.14
CA PRO A 286 -9.15 1.51 -8.96
C PRO A 286 -10.12 1.62 -7.79
N ARG A 287 -10.30 2.83 -7.25
CA ARG A 287 -11.43 3.14 -6.38
C ARG A 287 -12.72 3.06 -7.24
N THR A 288 -13.26 1.87 -7.47
CA THR A 288 -14.47 1.70 -8.29
C THR A 288 -15.67 2.30 -7.57
N PHE A 289 -16.31 3.29 -8.21
CA PHE A 289 -17.65 3.76 -7.90
C PHE A 289 -18.65 2.87 -8.64
N PRO A 290 -19.50 2.11 -7.94
CA PRO A 290 -20.88 2.11 -8.43
C PRO A 290 -21.89 2.65 -7.43
N ASP A 291 -21.83 2.29 -6.14
CA ASP A 291 -22.92 2.65 -5.21
C ASP A 291 -22.49 2.93 -3.75
N ASP A 292 -21.21 2.79 -3.41
CA ASP A 292 -20.71 3.03 -2.05
C ASP A 292 -19.21 3.34 -2.05
N ILE A 293 -18.85 4.61 -1.92
CA ILE A 293 -17.44 5.02 -1.88
C ILE A 293 -16.71 4.46 -0.66
N ASP A 294 -17.45 4.14 0.42
CA ASP A 294 -16.92 3.62 1.68
C ASP A 294 -16.57 2.11 1.55
N LYS A 295 -16.91 1.48 0.42
CA LYS A 295 -16.60 0.06 0.11
C LYS A 295 -15.60 -0.12 -1.03
N GLY A 296 -15.05 0.97 -1.56
CA GLY A 296 -13.98 0.93 -2.56
C GLY A 296 -12.69 0.33 -1.99
N SER A 297 -11.82 -0.18 -2.86
CA SER A 297 -10.51 -0.63 -2.38
C SER A 297 -9.69 0.57 -1.90
N PHE A 298 -8.96 0.41 -0.78
CA PHE A 298 -8.22 1.46 -0.09
C PHE A 298 -6.80 1.02 0.29
N HIS A 299 -5.86 1.96 0.29
CA HIS A 299 -4.52 1.79 0.85
C HIS A 299 -4.46 2.22 2.31
N HIS A 300 -3.60 1.57 3.10
CA HIS A 300 -3.26 2.00 4.47
C HIS A 300 -2.24 3.17 4.44
N ASN A 301 -1.65 3.61 5.55
CA ASN A 301 -0.50 4.55 5.56
C ASN A 301 0.86 3.81 5.62
N THR A 302 2.02 4.38 5.25
CA THR A 302 2.32 5.67 4.61
C THR A 302 3.00 5.43 3.24
N GLU A 303 2.65 6.20 2.21
CA GLU A 303 3.30 6.15 0.90
C GLU A 303 4.62 6.94 0.86
N ILE A 304 5.64 6.35 0.22
CA ILE A 304 6.89 7.01 -0.16
C ILE A 304 7.06 6.83 -1.66
N TRP A 305 6.92 7.92 -2.42
CA TRP A 305 6.92 7.89 -3.87
C TRP A 305 8.19 8.50 -4.46
N TYR A 306 8.81 7.80 -5.40
CA TYR A 306 10.01 8.24 -6.11
C TYR A 306 9.65 8.63 -7.56
N PRO A 307 9.35 9.91 -7.86
CA PRO A 307 8.80 10.34 -9.15
C PRO A 307 9.76 10.20 -10.34
N HIS A 308 11.07 10.24 -10.09
CA HIS A 308 12.09 10.41 -11.13
C HIS A 308 13.20 9.36 -11.03
N GLY A 309 12.86 8.17 -10.52
CA GLY A 309 13.77 7.06 -10.31
C GLY A 309 14.30 6.97 -8.88
N MET A 310 15.04 5.89 -8.58
CA MET A 310 15.46 5.51 -7.22
C MET A 310 16.99 5.38 -7.04
N ALA A 311 17.77 6.08 -7.87
CA ALA A 311 19.22 6.15 -7.68
C ALA A 311 19.57 6.72 -6.29
N HIS A 312 20.79 6.50 -5.81
CA HIS A 312 21.23 7.09 -4.54
C HIS A 312 21.11 8.62 -4.57
N GLY A 313 20.44 9.20 -3.58
CA GLY A 313 20.16 10.64 -3.53
C GLY A 313 19.02 11.12 -4.44
N ALA A 314 18.24 10.20 -5.02
CA ALA A 314 16.99 10.56 -5.69
C ALA A 314 16.02 11.22 -4.70
N ASN A 315 15.25 12.20 -5.19
CA ASN A 315 14.20 12.81 -4.40
C ASN A 315 13.00 11.87 -4.29
N PHE A 316 12.39 11.84 -3.11
CA PHE A 316 11.12 11.17 -2.85
C PHE A 316 10.12 12.15 -2.22
N GLU A 317 8.85 11.81 -2.34
CA GLU A 317 7.73 12.50 -1.70
C GLU A 317 7.09 11.59 -0.66
N ILE A 318 6.67 12.17 0.46
CA ILE A 318 5.93 11.46 1.51
C ILE A 318 4.46 11.76 1.31
N GLY A 319 3.66 10.71 1.12
CA GLY A 319 2.22 10.84 0.96
C GLY A 319 1.57 11.37 2.23
N SER A 320 0.86 12.50 2.12
CA SER A 320 0.09 13.07 3.23
C SER A 320 -1.25 12.38 3.46
N ARG A 321 -1.60 11.38 2.64
CA ARG A 321 -2.85 10.64 2.72
C ARG A 321 -2.57 9.15 2.54
N PRO A 322 -3.34 8.26 3.17
CA PRO A 322 -3.24 6.82 2.90
C PRO A 322 -3.46 6.52 1.43
N ASP A 323 -4.45 7.19 0.83
CA ASP A 323 -4.86 6.96 -0.54
C ASP A 323 -4.59 8.24 -1.37
N THR A 324 -3.32 8.52 -1.69
CA THR A 324 -2.89 9.76 -2.39
C THR A 324 -3.25 9.79 -3.88
N THR A 325 -3.08 10.95 -4.52
CA THR A 325 -3.19 11.12 -5.98
C THR A 325 -1.83 11.18 -6.67
N VAL A 326 -0.73 11.04 -5.93
CA VAL A 326 0.61 11.39 -6.42
C VAL A 326 1.22 10.24 -7.26
N GLY A 327 1.17 8.99 -6.79
CA GLY A 327 1.59 7.82 -7.59
C GLY A 327 0.55 7.30 -8.60
N ARG A 328 -0.66 7.87 -8.65
CA ARG A 328 -1.84 7.18 -9.22
C ARG A 328 -2.34 7.70 -10.55
N SER A 329 -1.95 8.91 -10.89
CA SER A 329 -2.37 9.60 -12.11
C SER A 329 -1.24 9.64 -13.14
N VAL A 330 -0.23 8.76 -13.02
CA VAL A 330 0.95 8.80 -13.90
C VAL A 330 0.69 8.07 -15.21
N PHE A 331 -0.29 8.56 -15.96
CA PHE A 331 -0.40 8.22 -17.38
C PHE A 331 0.64 9.01 -18.18
N PRO A 332 1.39 8.40 -19.11
CA PRO A 332 1.39 6.97 -19.42
C PRO A 332 2.13 6.14 -18.34
N PHE A 333 1.56 4.99 -17.97
CA PHE A 333 2.16 4.05 -17.02
C PHE A 333 3.43 3.38 -17.60
N ASN A 334 4.30 2.90 -16.70
CA ASN A 334 5.47 2.12 -17.07
C ASN A 334 5.61 0.89 -16.16
N ILE A 335 5.28 -0.29 -16.68
CA ILE A 335 5.35 -1.54 -15.92
C ILE A 335 6.78 -1.94 -15.55
N GLU A 336 7.80 -1.49 -16.28
CA GLU A 336 9.20 -1.75 -15.92
C GLU A 336 9.57 -1.14 -14.56
N ASP A 337 8.91 -0.03 -14.20
CA ASP A 337 9.12 0.61 -12.90
C ASP A 337 8.67 -0.31 -11.75
N HIS A 338 7.76 -1.26 -12.01
CA HIS A 338 7.31 -2.25 -11.03
C HIS A 338 8.36 -3.30 -10.69
N PHE A 339 9.34 -3.56 -11.57
CA PHE A 339 10.34 -4.63 -11.36
C PHE A 339 11.69 -4.12 -10.85
N THR A 340 11.88 -2.80 -10.85
CA THR A 340 13.15 -2.17 -10.48
C THR A 340 12.97 -1.27 -9.27
N TYR A 341 13.66 -1.57 -8.18
CA TYR A 341 13.66 -0.73 -6.97
C TYR A 341 15.10 -0.39 -6.62
N PHE A 342 15.38 0.88 -6.32
CA PHE A 342 16.73 1.33 -5.95
C PHE A 342 17.81 0.97 -6.99
N ASN A 343 17.48 1.05 -8.27
CA ASN A 343 18.30 0.62 -9.42
C ASN A 343 18.68 -0.88 -9.42
N VAL A 344 17.91 -1.70 -8.72
CA VAL A 344 18.05 -3.15 -8.69
C VAL A 344 16.84 -3.79 -9.35
N TYR A 345 17.09 -4.61 -10.38
CA TYR A 345 16.07 -5.48 -10.97
C TYR A 345 15.84 -6.68 -10.05
N LEU A 346 14.67 -6.73 -9.41
CA LEU A 346 14.38 -7.65 -8.30
C LEU A 346 14.52 -9.12 -8.71
N GLU A 347 14.00 -9.49 -9.88
CA GLU A 347 13.86 -10.90 -10.24
C GLU A 347 15.19 -11.62 -10.48
N SER A 348 16.23 -10.89 -10.88
CA SER A 348 17.55 -11.48 -11.13
C SER A 348 18.55 -11.25 -10.01
N TRP A 349 18.18 -10.46 -8.98
CA TRP A 349 19.10 -10.01 -7.93
C TRP A 349 19.75 -11.17 -7.16
N TYR A 350 19.02 -12.26 -6.93
CA TYR A 350 19.51 -13.44 -6.22
C TYR A 350 20.80 -14.02 -6.83
N ARG A 351 21.08 -13.77 -8.12
CA ARG A 351 22.27 -14.26 -8.82
C ARG A 351 23.56 -13.61 -8.32
N THR A 352 23.50 -12.36 -7.88
CA THR A 352 24.66 -11.60 -7.40
C THR A 352 24.61 -11.34 -5.90
N GLY A 353 23.41 -11.28 -5.31
CA GLY A 353 23.23 -10.81 -3.94
C GLY A 353 23.81 -9.41 -3.74
N CYS A 354 24.40 -9.15 -2.57
CA CYS A 354 25.09 -7.89 -2.27
C CYS A 354 26.55 -7.85 -2.74
N ARG A 355 27.02 -8.84 -3.50
CA ARG A 355 28.45 -8.95 -3.90
C ARG A 355 28.86 -7.93 -4.97
N ASN A 356 27.88 -7.36 -5.69
CA ASN A 356 28.07 -6.32 -6.69
C ASN A 356 27.14 -5.14 -6.36
N GLU A 357 27.55 -4.26 -5.45
CA GLU A 357 26.79 -3.02 -5.21
C GLU A 357 26.74 -2.18 -6.51
N PRO A 358 25.56 -1.67 -6.93
CA PRO A 358 25.39 -0.90 -8.17
C PRO A 358 26.03 0.49 -8.20
N ASP A 359 26.77 0.89 -7.17
CA ASP A 359 27.46 2.19 -7.17
C ASP A 359 28.57 2.29 -8.23
N ALA A 360 28.90 1.17 -8.89
CA ALA A 360 29.60 1.18 -10.17
C ALA A 360 28.59 1.07 -11.32
N ALA A 361 28.16 2.21 -11.85
CA ALA A 361 27.37 2.29 -13.08
C ALA A 361 27.96 1.38 -14.19
N PRO A 362 27.16 0.49 -14.81
CA PRO A 362 27.50 -0.08 -16.09
C PRO A 362 26.55 0.46 -17.16
N LEU A 363 27.15 0.98 -18.22
CA LEU A 363 26.51 1.37 -19.47
C LEU A 363 25.43 0.39 -19.92
N LEU A 364 24.29 0.93 -20.36
CA LEU A 364 23.48 0.49 -21.50
C LEU A 364 23.95 -0.83 -22.14
N MET A 365 23.43 -1.97 -21.68
CA MET A 365 23.30 -3.13 -22.56
C MET A 365 22.06 -2.91 -23.43
N ARG A 366 22.28 -2.32 -24.60
CA ARG A 366 21.37 -2.45 -25.75
C ARG A 366 21.24 -3.94 -26.06
N ILE A 367 20.14 -4.56 -25.66
CA ILE A 367 19.76 -5.87 -26.20
C ILE A 367 19.31 -5.64 -27.63
N GLY A 368 20.09 -6.20 -28.56
CA GLY A 368 19.80 -6.16 -29.98
C GLY A 368 18.49 -6.88 -30.29
N LYS A 369 17.67 -6.25 -31.12
CA LYS A 369 16.61 -6.91 -31.87
C LYS A 369 17.21 -8.08 -32.66
N LEU A 370 16.61 -9.26 -32.53
CA LEU A 370 16.53 -10.24 -33.62
C LEU A 370 15.05 -10.38 -33.99
#